data_AF-A0A2V9MZ70-F1
#
_entry.id   AF-A0A2V9MZ70-F1
#
_cell.length_a   1.000
_cell.length_b   1.000
_cell.length_c   1.000
_cell.angle_alpha   90.00
_cell.angle_beta   90.00
_cell.angle_gamma   90.00
#
_symmetry.space_group_name_H-M   'P 1'
#
loop_
_entity.id
_entity.type
_entity.pdbx_description
1 polymer ?
#
loop_
_entity_poly.entity_id
_entity_poly.type
_entity_poly.pdbx_seq_one_letter_code
_entity_poly.pdbx_strand_id
1 'polypeptide(L)'
;MNAIAVPVSSFQLQAVAGTLQIVPPATAFQPVIVRVTDSSVPPNPVLGAGVLFLSYIGRLGQNQTILWAGEAGISQPSTPVIIGKSQATVQSDINGLASIPLSSQGISGNVAIGGTATAGTSVVQFAGEQLGP
;
A
#
# COMPACT_ATOMS: atom_id res chain seq x y z
N MET A 1 13.48 13.07 -29.11
CA MET A 1 12.45 13.19 -28.07
C MET A 1 12.54 14.59 -27.49
N ASN A 2 11.47 15.37 -27.53
CA ASN A 2 11.41 16.64 -26.83
C ASN A 2 10.67 16.36 -25.51
N ALA A 3 11.36 16.49 -24.38
CA ALA A 3 10.78 16.23 -23.06
C ALA A 3 10.63 17.57 -22.32
N ILE A 4 9.44 17.83 -21.78
CA ILE A 4 9.18 19.00 -20.95
C ILE A 4 9.43 18.59 -19.51
N ALA A 5 10.28 19.32 -18.80
CA ALA A 5 10.49 19.10 -17.38
C ALA A 5 9.22 19.46 -16.61
N VAL A 6 8.65 18.50 -15.90
CA VAL A 6 7.45 18.68 -15.06
C VAL A 6 7.91 18.96 -13.63
N PRO A 7 7.51 20.09 -13.01
CA PRO A 7 7.82 20.37 -11.61
C PRO A 7 7.26 19.28 -10.68
N VAL A 8 8.05 18.85 -9.69
CA VAL A 8 7.62 17.83 -8.72
C VAL A 8 6.34 18.24 -7.95
N SER A 9 6.11 19.54 -7.77
CA SER A 9 4.91 20.09 -7.14
C SER A 9 3.64 19.94 -7.98
N SER A 10 3.77 19.66 -9.28
CA SER A 10 2.64 19.40 -10.19
C SER A 10 2.33 17.91 -10.37
N PHE A 11 3.07 17.01 -9.71
CA PHE A 11 2.81 15.59 -9.79
C PHE A 11 1.48 15.24 -9.13
N GLN A 12 0.66 14.53 -9.88
CA GLN A 12 -0.55 13.86 -9.41
C GLN A 12 -0.33 12.34 -9.45
N LEU A 13 -1.03 11.64 -8.56
CA LEU A 13 -0.82 10.21 -8.35
C LEU A 13 -2.16 9.49 -8.38
N GLN A 14 -2.27 8.48 -9.24
CA GLN A 14 -3.50 7.72 -9.46
C GLN A 14 -3.27 6.25 -9.13
N ALA A 15 -4.19 5.66 -8.38
CA ALA A 15 -4.23 4.22 -8.19
C ALA A 15 -4.59 3.54 -9.52
N VAL A 16 -3.78 2.57 -9.95
CA VAL A 16 -4.05 1.79 -11.17
C VAL A 16 -4.46 0.37 -10.80
N ALA A 17 -3.70 -0.29 -9.91
CA ALA A 17 -4.00 -1.66 -9.48
C ALA A 17 -3.44 -1.99 -8.10
N GLY A 18 -3.98 -3.05 -7.50
CA GLY A 18 -3.41 -3.69 -6.30
C GLY A 18 -3.57 -2.90 -4.99
N THR A 19 -4.40 -1.87 -4.94
CA THR A 19 -4.57 -1.01 -3.75
C THR A 19 -5.41 -1.63 -2.64
N LEU A 20 -6.23 -2.64 -2.93
CA LEU A 20 -6.97 -3.39 -1.91
C LEU A 20 -7.01 -4.85 -2.33
N GLN A 21 -6.44 -5.73 -1.50
CA GLN A 21 -6.33 -7.15 -1.81
C GLN A 21 -6.61 -7.99 -0.56
N ILE A 22 -7.28 -9.12 -0.74
CA ILE A 22 -7.43 -10.15 0.28
C ILE A 22 -7.01 -11.46 -0.37
N VAL A 23 -6.00 -12.12 0.19
CA VAL A 23 -5.42 -13.34 -0.36
C VAL A 23 -5.51 -14.48 0.65
N PRO A 24 -5.79 -15.72 0.21
CA PRO A 24 -5.67 -16.90 1.05
C PRO A 24 -4.23 -17.16 1.52
N PRO A 25 -4.03 -18.05 2.49
CA PRO A 25 -2.69 -18.52 2.85
C PRO A 25 -1.90 -18.98 1.63
N ALA A 26 -0.58 -18.72 1.63
CA ALA A 26 0.35 -19.11 0.57
C ALA A 26 0.02 -18.57 -0.85
N THR A 27 -0.89 -17.59 -0.96
CA THR A 27 -1.18 -16.91 -2.22
C THR A 27 -0.41 -15.60 -2.28
N ALA A 28 0.25 -15.34 -3.41
CA ALA A 28 0.98 -14.08 -3.62
C ALA A 28 0.02 -12.92 -3.88
N PHE A 29 0.37 -11.74 -3.36
CA PHE A 29 -0.32 -10.50 -3.71
C PHE A 29 0.01 -10.09 -5.15
N GLN A 30 -0.97 -9.47 -5.81
CA GLN A 30 -0.72 -8.68 -7.01
C GLN A 30 0.13 -7.46 -6.66
N PRO A 31 0.97 -6.98 -7.59
CA PRO A 31 1.75 -5.77 -7.35
C PRO A 31 0.85 -4.55 -7.20
N VAL A 32 1.29 -3.58 -6.39
CA VAL A 32 0.67 -2.26 -6.36
C VAL A 32 1.19 -1.49 -7.57
N ILE A 33 0.29 -0.89 -8.34
CA ILE A 33 0.62 -0.07 -9.50
C ILE A 33 -0.03 1.30 -9.33
N VAL A 34 0.77 2.33 -9.51
CA VAL A 34 0.31 3.72 -9.52
C VAL A 34 0.78 4.42 -10.79
N ARG A 35 0.03 5.44 -11.21
CA ARG A 35 0.40 6.31 -12.33
C ARG A 35 0.71 7.72 -11.83
N VAL A 36 1.86 8.24 -12.23
CA VAL A 36 2.23 9.64 -12.04
C VAL A 36 1.81 10.44 -13.28
N THR A 37 1.06 11.50 -13.07
CA THR A 37 0.68 12.46 -14.11
C THR A 37 1.07 13.88 -13.72
N ASP A 38 1.09 14.79 -14.68
CA ASP A 38 1.14 16.23 -14.42
C ASP A 38 -0.25 16.76 -14.00
N SER A 39 -0.36 18.08 -13.87
CA SER A 39 -1.59 18.77 -13.52
C SER A 39 -2.36 19.32 -14.73
N SER A 40 -2.05 18.89 -15.96
CA SER A 40 -2.75 19.37 -17.16
C SER A 40 -4.13 18.73 -17.30
N VAL A 41 -4.94 19.24 -18.23
CA VAL A 41 -6.26 18.69 -18.55
C VAL A 41 -6.33 18.46 -20.08
N PRO A 42 -6.33 17.21 -20.56
CA PRO A 42 -6.20 15.95 -19.80
C PRO A 42 -4.79 15.78 -19.16
N PRO A 43 -4.66 15.01 -18.06
CA PRO A 43 -3.35 14.79 -17.42
C PRO A 43 -2.40 13.97 -18.30
N ASN A 44 -1.15 14.42 -18.45
CA ASN A 44 -0.12 13.69 -19.16
C ASN A 44 0.69 12.80 -18.22
N PRO A 45 1.09 11.58 -18.63
CA PRO A 45 1.98 10.74 -17.84
C PRO A 45 3.37 11.37 -17.70
N VAL A 46 3.96 11.25 -16.51
CA VAL A 46 5.32 11.75 -16.23
C VAL A 46 6.30 10.59 -16.23
N LEU A 47 7.28 10.62 -17.14
CA LEU A 47 8.40 9.68 -17.18
C LEU A 47 9.47 10.05 -16.15
N GLY A 48 10.03 9.06 -15.45
CA GLY A 48 11.16 9.25 -14.54
C GLY A 48 10.81 10.04 -13.27
N ALA A 49 9.53 10.03 -12.87
CA ALA A 49 9.12 10.55 -11.59
C ALA A 49 9.44 9.52 -10.49
N GLY A 50 10.11 9.96 -9.43
CA GLY A 50 10.39 9.12 -8.27
C GLY A 50 9.13 8.94 -7.42
N VAL A 51 8.69 7.68 -7.26
CA VAL A 51 7.60 7.29 -6.38
C VAL A 51 8.15 6.55 -5.17
N LEU A 52 7.94 7.10 -3.97
CA LEU A 52 8.27 6.46 -2.70
C LEU A 52 7.11 5.55 -2.27
N PHE A 53 7.37 4.27 -2.17
CA PHE A 53 6.47 3.30 -1.54
C PHE A 53 6.95 3.05 -0.11
N LEU A 54 6.05 3.20 0.85
CA LEU A 54 6.23 2.86 2.25
C LEU A 54 5.17 1.85 2.64
N SER A 55 5.55 0.71 3.21
CA SER A 55 4.62 -0.31 3.67
C SER A 55 4.93 -0.80 5.07
N TYR A 56 3.88 -1.18 5.78
CA TYR A 56 3.90 -1.72 7.12
C TYR A 56 3.17 -3.05 7.12
N ILE A 57 3.70 -4.00 7.88
CA ILE A 57 3.08 -5.30 8.07
C ILE A 57 2.64 -5.38 9.52
N GLY A 58 1.35 -5.64 9.72
CA GLY A 58 0.71 -5.78 11.02
C GLY A 58 0.13 -7.17 11.19
N ARG A 59 0.25 -7.73 12.39
CA ARG A 59 -0.55 -8.90 12.79
C ARG A 59 -1.91 -8.40 13.25
N LEU A 60 -2.97 -8.90 12.64
CA LEU A 60 -4.32 -8.65 13.16
C LEU A 60 -4.42 -9.39 14.49
N GLY A 61 -4.78 -8.68 15.56
CA GLY A 61 -4.98 -9.31 16.85
C GLY A 61 -6.09 -10.35 16.74
N GLN A 62 -5.93 -11.48 17.43
CA GLN A 62 -7.02 -12.43 17.58
C GLN A 62 -8.19 -11.69 18.25
N ASN A 63 -9.43 -11.99 17.86
CA ASN A 63 -10.57 -11.63 18.70
C ASN A 63 -10.29 -12.23 20.07
N GLN A 64 -9.96 -11.38 21.05
CA GLN A 64 -9.68 -11.87 22.40
C GLN A 64 -10.95 -12.50 22.94
N THR A 65 -10.81 -13.63 23.61
CA THR A 65 -11.89 -14.29 24.34
C THR A 65 -12.58 -13.25 25.21
N ILE A 66 -13.90 -13.09 25.09
CA ILE A 66 -14.68 -12.27 26.01
C ILE A 66 -14.46 -12.87 27.41
N LEU A 67 -13.70 -12.16 28.24
CA LEU A 67 -13.56 -12.52 29.64
C LEU A 67 -14.87 -12.13 30.31
N TRP A 68 -15.60 -13.15 30.75
CA TRP A 68 -16.87 -12.93 31.43
C TRP A 68 -16.60 -12.68 32.91
N ALA A 69 -16.69 -11.43 33.34
CA ALA A 69 -16.58 -11.04 34.75
C ALA A 69 -17.99 -10.81 35.31
N GLY A 70 -18.77 -11.87 35.47
CA GLY A 70 -20.15 -11.77 35.98
C GLY A 70 -21.15 -11.35 34.90
N GLU A 71 -21.60 -10.10 34.90
CA GLU A 71 -22.57 -9.53 33.92
C GLU A 71 -21.93 -8.50 32.95
N ALA A 72 -20.61 -8.28 33.06
CA ALA A 72 -19.86 -7.36 32.19
C ALA A 72 -18.85 -8.07 31.27
N GLY A 73 -19.05 -7.95 29.96
CA GLY A 73 -18.25 -8.58 28.92
C GLY A 73 -17.14 -7.62 28.55
N ILE A 74 -15.91 -7.95 28.90
CA ILE A 74 -14.77 -7.09 28.61
C ILE A 74 -14.20 -7.54 27.26
N SER A 75 -14.33 -6.72 26.22
CA SER A 75 -13.62 -6.89 24.97
C SER A 75 -12.64 -5.72 24.79
N GLN A 76 -11.38 -6.01 24.50
CA GLN A 76 -10.44 -4.99 24.05
C GLN A 76 -10.42 -4.99 22.53
N PRO A 77 -10.55 -3.82 21.86
CA PRO A 77 -10.32 -3.75 20.43
C PRO A 77 -8.86 -4.13 20.16
N SER A 78 -8.66 -5.20 19.39
CA SER A 78 -7.33 -5.67 19.00
C SER A 78 -6.69 -4.66 18.05
N THR A 79 -5.81 -3.80 18.56
CA THR A 79 -4.95 -2.97 17.71
C THR A 79 -3.92 -3.84 16.98
N PRO A 80 -3.74 -3.68 15.65
CA PRO A 80 -2.74 -4.46 14.93
C PRO A 80 -1.34 -4.18 15.47
N VAL A 81 -0.56 -5.23 15.69
CA VAL A 81 0.85 -5.09 16.10
C VAL A 81 1.69 -4.98 14.84
N ILE A 82 2.38 -3.84 14.63
CA ILE A 82 3.32 -3.67 13.52
C ILE A 82 4.55 -4.54 13.76
N ILE A 83 4.79 -5.47 12.86
CA ILE A 83 5.87 -6.47 12.92
C ILE A 83 6.88 -6.31 11.78
N GLY A 84 6.60 -5.44 10.80
CA GLY A 84 7.50 -5.19 9.70
C GLY A 84 7.27 -3.82 9.07
N LYS A 85 8.32 -3.30 8.43
CA LYS A 85 8.27 -2.11 7.58
C LYS A 85 9.17 -2.29 6.37
N SER A 86 8.81 -1.70 5.24
CA SER A 86 9.67 -1.61 4.06
C SER A 86 9.48 -0.28 3.35
N GLN A 87 10.53 0.20 2.68
CA GLN A 87 10.44 1.34 1.78
C GLN A 87 11.21 1.06 0.49
N ALA A 88 10.73 1.59 -0.62
CA ALA A 88 11.46 1.60 -1.88
C ALA A 88 11.09 2.84 -2.72
N THR A 89 12.04 3.31 -3.52
CA THR A 89 11.78 4.37 -4.51
C THR A 89 11.87 3.77 -5.90
N VAL A 90 10.80 3.92 -6.68
CA VAL A 90 10.69 3.40 -8.05
C VAL A 90 10.48 4.57 -9.01
N GLN A 91 11.18 4.56 -10.14
CA GLN A 91 11.00 5.56 -11.20
C GLN A 91 9.84 5.16 -12.10
N SER A 92 8.97 6.10 -12.45
CA SER A 92 7.89 5.85 -13.39
C SER A 92 8.40 5.63 -14.82
N ASP A 93 7.70 4.78 -15.56
CA ASP A 93 7.98 4.49 -16.97
C ASP A 93 7.38 5.55 -17.93
N ILE A 94 7.44 5.27 -19.24
CA ILE A 94 6.91 6.17 -20.29
C ILE A 94 5.40 6.38 -20.22
N ASN A 95 4.67 5.46 -19.59
CA ASN A 95 3.23 5.55 -19.34
C ASN A 95 2.92 6.13 -17.95
N GLY A 96 3.95 6.65 -17.27
CA GLY A 96 3.87 7.19 -15.92
C GLY A 96 3.69 6.11 -14.84
N LEU A 97 3.85 4.83 -15.17
CA LEU A 97 3.57 3.74 -14.23
C LEU A 97 4.77 3.45 -13.33
N ALA A 98 4.51 3.32 -12.03
CA ALA A 98 5.46 2.80 -11.04
C ALA A 98 4.80 1.64 -10.31
N SER A 99 5.58 0.58 -10.04
CA SER A 99 5.06 -0.64 -9.42
C SER A 99 6.01 -1.22 -8.39
N ILE A 100 5.44 -1.80 -7.33
CA ILE A 100 6.18 -2.55 -6.32
C ILE A 100 5.45 -3.87 -6.01
N PRO A 101 6.17 -4.99 -5.83
CA PRO A 101 5.56 -6.19 -5.31
C PRO A 101 5.06 -5.96 -3.87
N LEU A 102 3.84 -6.40 -3.58
CA LEU A 102 3.32 -6.44 -2.22
C LEU A 102 3.63 -7.81 -1.61
N SER A 103 4.06 -7.86 -0.35
CA SER A 103 4.48 -9.12 0.28
C SER A 103 4.31 -9.07 1.79
N SER A 104 3.84 -10.19 2.36
CA SER A 104 3.83 -10.45 3.81
C SER A 104 5.20 -10.80 4.37
N GLN A 105 6.26 -10.77 3.55
CA GLN A 105 7.66 -11.05 3.93
C GLN A 105 7.84 -12.44 4.57
N GLY A 106 7.03 -13.41 4.13
CA GLY A 106 7.06 -14.78 4.66
C GLY A 106 6.36 -14.95 6.01
N ILE A 107 5.69 -13.91 6.51
CA ILE A 107 4.93 -13.98 7.76
C ILE A 107 3.58 -14.68 7.48
N SER A 108 3.35 -15.78 8.18
CA SER A 108 2.12 -16.57 8.07
C SER A 108 1.07 -16.17 9.12
N GLY A 109 -0.20 -16.44 8.84
CA GLY A 109 -1.37 -16.12 9.66
C GLY A 109 -2.13 -14.88 9.18
N ASN A 110 -3.04 -14.37 10.01
CA ASN A 110 -3.82 -13.16 9.74
C ASN A 110 -2.91 -11.93 9.78
N VAL A 111 -2.49 -11.47 8.60
CA VAL A 111 -1.56 -10.38 8.42
C VAL A 111 -2.20 -9.31 7.56
N ALA A 112 -2.17 -8.07 8.03
CA ALA A 112 -2.52 -6.90 7.25
C ALA A 112 -1.24 -6.20 6.77
N ILE A 113 -1.26 -5.72 5.54
CA ILE A 113 -0.23 -4.88 4.93
C ILE A 113 -0.92 -3.55 4.63
N GLY A 114 -0.34 -2.46 5.11
CA GLY A 114 -0.85 -1.11 4.84
C GLY A 114 0.29 -0.21 4.41
N GLY A 115 0.04 0.69 3.47
CA GLY A 115 1.10 1.54 2.95
C GLY A 115 0.64 2.72 2.13
N THR A 116 1.62 3.51 1.70
CA THR A 116 1.43 4.72 0.90
C THR A 116 2.44 4.76 -0.24
N ALA A 117 1.98 5.17 -1.42
CA ALA A 117 2.81 5.61 -2.53
C ALA A 117 2.78 7.14 -2.59
N THR A 118 3.94 7.78 -2.71
CA THR A 118 4.08 9.25 -2.70
C THR A 118 4.95 9.72 -3.85
N ALA A 119 4.49 10.74 -4.59
CA ALA A 119 5.27 11.45 -5.59
C ALA A 119 4.90 12.93 -5.53
N GLY A 120 5.90 13.81 -5.39
CA GLY A 120 5.66 15.22 -5.10
C GLY A 120 4.89 15.37 -3.77
N THR A 121 3.74 16.04 -3.83
CA THR A 121 2.81 16.20 -2.69
C THR A 121 1.64 15.22 -2.72
N SER A 122 1.54 14.40 -3.77
CA SER A 122 0.43 13.47 -3.96
C SER A 122 0.69 12.13 -3.28
N VAL A 123 -0.36 11.57 -2.66
CA VAL A 123 -0.31 10.31 -1.92
C VAL A 123 -1.45 9.40 -2.34
N VAL A 124 -1.15 8.12 -2.56
CA VAL A 124 -2.14 7.04 -2.74
C VAL A 124 -1.91 6.00 -1.66
N GLN A 125 -2.97 5.57 -0.99
CA GLN A 125 -2.91 4.48 -0.02
C GLN A 125 -3.13 3.14 -0.70
N PHE A 126 -2.51 2.09 -0.16
CA PHE A 126 -2.77 0.72 -0.54
C PHE A 126 -2.79 -0.18 0.70
N ALA A 127 -3.52 -1.29 0.58
CA ALA A 127 -3.66 -2.29 1.62
C ALA A 127 -3.77 -3.70 1.03
N GLY A 128 -3.34 -4.68 1.80
CA GLY A 128 -3.49 -6.10 1.51
C GLY A 128 -3.74 -6.87 2.81
N GLU A 129 -4.51 -7.94 2.74
CA GLU A 129 -4.71 -8.86 3.86
C GLU A 129 -4.39 -10.28 3.41
N GLN A 130 -3.57 -10.99 4.17
CA GLN A 130 -3.39 -12.43 4.04
C GLN A 130 -4.17 -13.10 5.17
N LEU A 131 -5.09 -13.98 4.80
CA LEU A 131 -5.86 -14.76 5.77
C LEU A 131 -4.99 -15.86 6.38
N GLY A 132 -5.26 -16.19 7.64
CA GLY A 132 -4.71 -17.38 8.28
C GLY A 132 -5.36 -18.67 7.75
N PRO A 133 -4.74 -19.83 8.06
CA PRO A 133 -5.34 -21.14 7.80
C PRO A 133 -6.64 -21.35 8.59
#